data_AF-A0A3C1M220-F1
#
_entry.id   AF-A0A3C1M220-F1
#
_cell.length_a   1.000
_cell.length_b   1.000
_cell.length_c   1.000
_cell.angle_alpha   90.00
_cell.angle_beta   90.00
_cell.angle_gamma   90.00
#
_symmetry.space_group_name_H-M   'P 1'
#
loop_
_entity.id
_entity.type
_entity.pdbx_description
1 polymer ?
#
loop_
_entity_poly.entity_id
_entity_poly.type
_entity_poly.pdbx_seq_one_letter_code
_entity_poly.pdbx_strand_id
1 'polypeptide(L)' 'SGQLRVLASIVERYGDDGSADITTRQNLQLRGIRLEDFPGIFRQLRAVGLTC' A
#
# COMPACT_ATOMS: atom_id res chain seq x y z
N SER A 1 10.10 3.69 11.56
CA SER A 1 9.44 2.49 11.00
C SER A 1 9.57 2.52 9.47
N GLY A 2 9.97 1.41 8.83
CA GLY A 2 10.17 1.34 7.38
C GLY A 2 8.91 0.96 6.59
N GLN A 3 8.08 0.08 7.15
CA GLN A 3 6.85 -0.43 6.53
C GLN A 3 5.83 0.68 6.19
N LEU A 4 5.52 1.52 7.17
CA LEU A 4 4.60 2.66 7.00
C LEU A 4 5.07 3.66 5.93
N ARG A 5 6.39 3.89 5.82
CA ARG A 5 6.95 4.76 4.77
C ARG A 5 6.75 4.17 3.37
N VAL A 6 6.95 2.85 3.22
CA VAL A 6 6.70 2.17 1.94
C VAL A 6 5.23 2.26 1.55
N LEU A 7 4.32 2.00 2.49
CA LEU A 7 2.88 2.13 2.26
C LEU A 7 2.49 3.56 1.85
N ALA A 8 2.99 4.57 2.56
CA ALA A 8 2.76 5.98 2.21
C ALA A 8 3.28 6.29 0.79
N SER A 9 4.49 5.84 0.45
CA SER A 9 5.06 6.05 -0.90
C SER A 9 4.26 5.37 -2.01
N ILE A 10 3.59 4.25 -1.71
CA ILE A 10 2.72 3.57 -2.68
C ILE A 10 1.47 4.41 -2.92
N VAL A 11 0.83 4.88 -1.86
CA VAL A 11 -0.42 5.66 -1.90
C VAL A 11 -0.21 7.03 -2.55
N GLU A 12 0.87 7.74 -2.22
CA GLU A 12 1.20 9.07 -2.76
C GLU A 12 1.26 9.10 -4.29
N ARG A 13 1.63 7.99 -4.94
CA ARG A 13 1.66 7.90 -6.42
C ARG A 13 0.29 8.08 -7.08
N TYR A 14 -0.79 7.85 -6.35
CA TYR A 14 -2.16 7.91 -6.86
C TYR A 14 -2.86 9.22 -6.50
N GLY A 15 -2.17 10.17 -5.84
CA GLY A 15 -2.70 11.51 -5.55
C GLY A 15 -4.05 11.45 -4.82
N ASP A 16 -5.01 12.22 -5.30
CA ASP A 16 -6.35 12.32 -4.70
C ASP A 16 -7.16 11.02 -4.78
N ASP A 17 -6.86 10.13 -5.74
CA ASP A 17 -7.52 8.83 -5.86
C ASP A 17 -6.97 7.81 -4.85
N GLY A 18 -5.73 8.02 -4.38
CA GLY A 18 -5.00 7.11 -3.50
C GLY A 18 -5.33 7.30 -2.03
N SER A 19 -5.70 6.22 -1.34
CA SER A 19 -5.83 6.24 0.13
C SER A 19 -5.49 4.92 0.80
N ALA A 20 -5.26 4.98 2.10
CA ALA A 20 -5.07 3.82 2.97
C ALA A 20 -5.91 3.95 4.24
N ASP A 21 -6.75 2.95 4.50
CA ASP A 21 -7.64 2.93 5.65
C ASP A 21 -7.22 1.88 6.67
N ILE A 22 -7.31 2.21 7.95
CA ILE A 22 -7.27 1.22 9.03
C ILE A 22 -8.63 0.55 9.13
N THR A 23 -8.63 -0.76 9.03
CA THR A 23 -9.85 -1.59 9.08
C THR A 23 -10.18 -2.02 10.51
N THR A 24 -11.43 -2.45 10.73
CA THR A 24 -11.90 -2.96 12.04
C THR A 24 -11.20 -4.23 12.51
N ARG A 25 -10.44 -4.89 11.63
CA ARG A 25 -9.60 -6.07 11.93
C ARG A 25 -8.12 -5.71 12.11
N GLN A 26 -7.82 -4.44 12.41
CA GLN A 26 -6.46 -3.95 12.68
C GLN A 26 -5.48 -4.20 11.52
N ASN A 27 -5.96 -4.06 10.29
CA ASN A 27 -5.16 -4.18 9.07
C ASN A 27 -5.31 -2.91 8.21
N LEU A 28 -4.43 -2.73 7.22
CA LEU A 28 -4.47 -1.62 6.26
C LEU A 28 -5.06 -2.06 4.92
N GLN A 29 -5.96 -1.26 4.37
CA GLN A 29 -6.54 -1.47 3.05
C GLN A 29 -6.20 -0.29 2.13
N LEU A 30 -5.60 -0.58 0.97
CA LEU A 30 -5.26 0.43 -0.04
C LEU A 30 -6.40 0.60 -1.05
N ARG A 31 -6.65 1.84 -1.49
CA ARG A 31 -7.68 2.20 -2.48
C ARG A 31 -7.09 3.11 -3.56
N GLY A 32 -7.76 3.15 -4.72
CA GLY A 32 -7.32 3.93 -5.90
C GLY A 32 -6.17 3.33 -6.68
N ILE A 33 -5.70 2.14 -6.26
CA ILE A 33 -4.57 1.47 -6.89
C ILE A 33 -5.00 0.84 -8.22
N ARG A 34 -4.22 1.09 -9.28
CA ARG A 34 -4.43 0.48 -10.59
C ARG A 34 -3.98 -0.98 -10.60
N LEU A 35 -4.73 -1.83 -11.31
CA LEU A 35 -4.51 -3.28 -11.28
C LEU A 35 -3.14 -3.67 -11.88
N GLU A 36 -2.69 -2.96 -12.91
CA GLU A 36 -1.41 -3.16 -13.57
C GLU A 36 -0.20 -2.97 -12.65
N ASP A 37 -0.34 -2.19 -11.57
CA ASP A 37 0.74 -1.89 -10.64
C ASP A 37 0.92 -2.94 -9.53
N PHE A 38 -0.03 -3.87 -9.39
CA PHE A 38 -0.05 -4.88 -8.31
C PHE A 38 1.26 -5.69 -8.22
N PRO A 39 1.85 -6.21 -9.33
CA PRO A 39 3.11 -6.93 -9.26
C PRO A 39 4.26 -6.11 -8.67
N GLY A 40 4.29 -4.80 -8.95
CA GLY A 40 5.28 -3.87 -8.41
C GLY A 40 5.06 -3.61 -6.92
N ILE A 41 3.83 -3.33 -6.54
CA ILE A 41 3.43 -3.09 -5.16
C ILE A 41 3.73 -4.30 -4.29
N PHE A 42 3.40 -5.52 -4.74
CA PHE A 42 3.71 -6.73 -3.98
C PHE A 42 5.21 -6.95 -3.77
N ARG A 43 6.07 -6.55 -4.72
CA ARG A 43 7.52 -6.59 -4.51
C ARG A 43 7.96 -5.60 -3.44
N GLN A 44 7.41 -4.37 -3.45
CA GLN A 44 7.73 -3.34 -2.45
C GLN A 44 7.28 -3.77 -1.04
N LEU A 45 6.08 -4.34 -0.91
CA LEU A 45 5.55 -4.82 0.37
C LEU A 45 6.38 -5.99 0.92
N ARG A 46 6.72 -6.97 0.08
CA ARG A 46 7.58 -8.10 0.49
C ARG A 46 8.97 -7.66 0.94
N ALA A 47 9.54 -6.63 0.30
CA ALA A 47 10.85 -6.09 0.69
C ALA A 47 10.87 -5.53 2.13
N VAL A 48 9.72 -5.20 2.70
CA VAL A 48 9.57 -4.76 4.10
C VAL A 48 8.85 -5.78 4.99
N GLY A 49 8.71 -7.03 4.51
CA GLY A 49 8.12 -8.13 5.27
C GLY A 49 6.60 -8.07 5.40
N LEU A 50 5.92 -7.29 4.56
CA LEU A 50 4.45 -7.24 4.51
C LEU A 50 3.91 -8.23 3.48
N THR A 51 2.75 -8.80 3.78
CA THR A 51 2.00 -9.72 2.91
C THR A 51 0.57 -9.23 2.74
N CYS A 52 -0.08 -9.66 1.66
CA CYS A 52 -1.45 -9.30 1.31
C CYS A 52 -2.36 -10.51 1.49
#